data_AF-A0A976G563-F1
#
_entry.id   AF-A0A976G563-F1
#
_cell.length_a   1.000
_cell.length_b   1.000
_cell.length_c   1.000
_cell.angle_alpha   90.00
_cell.angle_beta   90.00
_cell.angle_gamma   90.00
#
_symmetry.space_group_name_H-M   'P 1'
#
loop_
_entity.id
_entity.type
_entity.pdbx_description
1 polymer ?
#
loop_
_entity_poly.entity_id
_entity_poly.type
_entity_poly.pdbx_seq_one_letter_code
_entity_poly.pdbx_strand_id
1 'polypeptide(L)'
;MAQGLGGKMSAKWSGYNNVGICAIALMSVLSHARFLGTAKSLLVMPLVMHEATIRFLSNGGIRKREAAALASTHPEFFANFHTRYDESLSSSMNAIQLLEGSGFLRFHDGLHFLHKLEVDSTFGARAKKIAKAGENIAALLASPVEELYLNFRVQL
;
A
#
# COMPACT_ATOMS: atom_id res chain seq x y z
N MET A 1 -6.56 -45.46 -19.66
CA MET A 1 -7.74 -44.98 -18.90
C MET A 1 -7.46 -45.28 -17.43
N ALA A 2 -7.49 -44.38 -16.45
CA ALA A 2 -7.99 -43.02 -16.36
C ALA A 2 -7.03 -42.18 -15.49
N GLN A 3 -6.95 -40.89 -15.82
CA GLN A 3 -6.29 -39.86 -15.04
C GLN A 3 -7.08 -39.60 -13.75
N GLY A 4 -6.38 -39.37 -12.64
CA GLY A 4 -6.95 -38.89 -11.39
C GLY A 4 -6.01 -37.85 -10.78
N LEU A 5 -5.98 -36.66 -11.38
CA LEU A 5 -5.28 -35.49 -10.83
C LEU A 5 -6.01 -35.02 -9.56
N GLY A 6 -5.61 -35.59 -8.42
CA GLY A 6 -5.90 -35.05 -7.10
C GLY A 6 -5.08 -33.78 -6.83
N GLY A 7 -5.34 -32.73 -7.60
CA GLY A 7 -4.81 -31.40 -7.34
C GLY A 7 -5.40 -30.87 -6.04
N LYS A 8 -4.63 -30.92 -4.95
CA LYS A 8 -4.92 -30.14 -3.73
C LYS A 8 -4.80 -28.66 -4.06
N MET A 9 -5.88 -28.06 -4.57
CA MET A 9 -6.05 -26.62 -4.52
C MET A 9 -6.41 -26.24 -3.07
N SER A 10 -5.39 -26.19 -2.21
CA SER A 10 -5.45 -25.28 -1.06
C SER A 10 -5.18 -23.89 -1.62
N ALA A 11 -6.23 -23.26 -2.17
CA ALA A 11 -6.21 -21.82 -2.38
C ALA A 11 -6.07 -21.22 -0.98
N LYS A 12 -4.84 -20.92 -0.59
CA LYS A 12 -4.51 -20.31 0.69
C LYS A 12 -5.21 -18.95 0.68
N TRP A 13 -6.42 -18.89 1.24
CA TRP A 13 -7.17 -17.65 1.36
C TRP A 13 -6.31 -16.68 2.16
N SER A 14 -5.67 -15.78 1.44
CA SER A 14 -4.84 -14.75 2.01
C SER A 14 -5.74 -13.54 2.21
N GLY A 15 -6.62 -13.61 3.21
CA GLY A 15 -7.37 -12.44 3.71
C GLY A 15 -6.46 -11.32 4.25
N TYR A 16 -5.16 -11.32 3.92
CA TYR A 16 -4.17 -10.33 4.28
C TYR A 16 -4.18 -9.07 3.40
N ASN A 17 -4.70 -9.15 2.17
CA ASN A 17 -4.85 -8.01 1.27
C ASN A 17 -6.35 -7.68 1.18
N ASN A 18 -6.83 -6.84 2.09
CA ASN A 18 -8.25 -6.52 2.21
C ASN A 18 -8.45 -5.02 2.50
N VAL A 19 -9.72 -4.60 2.53
CA VAL A 19 -10.12 -3.21 2.78
C VAL A 19 -9.57 -2.67 4.11
N GLY A 20 -9.62 -3.44 5.20
CA GLY A 20 -9.11 -3.01 6.51
C GLY A 20 -7.60 -2.80 6.54
N ILE A 21 -6.83 -3.70 5.91
CA ILE A 21 -5.38 -3.53 5.77
C ILE A 21 -5.06 -2.32 4.88
N CYS A 22 -5.81 -2.12 3.81
CA CYS A 22 -5.67 -0.94 2.96
C CYS A 22 -6.00 0.35 3.72
N ALA A 23 -7.05 0.36 4.55
CA ALA A 23 -7.43 1.50 5.36
C ALA A 23 -6.33 1.86 6.37
N ILE A 24 -5.76 0.86 7.04
CA ILE A 24 -4.61 1.05 7.94
C ILE A 24 -3.42 1.61 7.17
N ALA A 25 -3.12 1.08 5.98
CA ALA A 25 -2.01 1.56 5.16
C ALA A 25 -2.20 3.02 4.75
N LEU A 26 -3.38 3.37 4.22
CA LEU A 26 -3.73 4.75 3.84
C LEU A 26 -3.60 5.69 5.03
N MET A 27 -4.19 5.37 6.17
CA MET A 27 -4.12 6.24 7.35
C MET A 27 -2.71 6.34 7.95
N SER A 28 -1.93 5.25 7.90
CA SER A 28 -0.52 5.28 8.33
C SER A 28 0.27 6.28 7.49
N VAL A 29 0.15 6.22 6.17
CA VAL A 29 0.81 7.16 5.25
C VAL A 29 0.28 8.58 5.42
N LEU A 30 -1.04 8.74 5.45
CA LEU A 30 -1.72 10.02 5.50
C LEU A 30 -1.47 10.76 6.83
N SER A 31 -1.22 10.03 7.93
CA SER A 31 -0.81 10.63 9.21
C SER A 31 0.51 11.39 9.13
N HIS A 32 1.39 11.04 8.19
CA HIS A 32 2.65 11.73 7.91
C HIS A 32 2.52 12.74 6.77
N ALA A 33 1.89 12.36 5.65
CA ALA A 33 1.77 13.20 4.47
C ALA A 33 0.74 14.34 4.62
N ARG A 34 -0.26 14.18 5.50
CA ARG A 34 -1.45 15.04 5.71
C ARG A 34 -2.38 15.19 4.52
N PHE A 35 -1.86 15.11 3.31
CA PHE A 35 -2.60 15.10 2.05
C PHE A 35 -1.99 14.10 1.08
N LEU A 36 -2.83 13.40 0.31
CA LEU A 36 -2.42 12.57 -0.81
C LEU A 36 -3.41 12.73 -1.97
N GLY A 37 -2.92 13.16 -3.13
CA GLY A 37 -3.73 13.14 -4.35
C GLY A 37 -4.20 11.73 -4.71
N THR A 38 -5.38 11.60 -5.32
CA THR A 38 -6.04 10.31 -5.61
C THR A 38 -5.11 9.30 -6.28
N ALA A 39 -4.38 9.74 -7.32
CA ALA A 39 -3.46 8.91 -8.07
C ALA A 39 -2.33 8.30 -7.20
N LYS A 40 -1.82 9.04 -6.21
CA LYS A 40 -0.80 8.57 -5.26
C LYS A 40 -1.39 7.66 -4.19
N SER A 41 -2.61 7.94 -3.76
CA SER A 41 -3.33 7.09 -2.78
C SER A 41 -3.53 5.66 -3.30
N LEU A 42 -3.79 5.51 -4.60
CA LEU A 42 -3.90 4.19 -5.25
C LEU A 42 -2.58 3.42 -5.33
N LEU A 43 -1.43 4.06 -5.11
CA LEU A 43 -0.11 3.39 -5.05
C LEU A 43 0.20 2.81 -3.66
N VAL A 44 -0.55 3.19 -2.63
CA VAL A 44 -0.29 2.74 -1.26
C VAL A 44 -0.51 1.23 -1.12
N MET A 45 -1.66 0.72 -1.58
CA MET A 45 -1.97 -0.71 -1.40
C MET A 45 -0.98 -1.63 -2.13
N PRO A 46 -0.60 -1.38 -3.39
CA PRO A 46 0.39 -2.18 -4.11
C PRO A 46 1.78 -2.23 -3.46
N LEU A 47 2.18 -1.14 -2.78
CA LEU A 47 3.41 -1.12 -1.98
C LEU A 47 3.30 -2.05 -0.77
N VAL A 48 2.14 -2.06 -0.09
CA VAL A 48 1.96 -2.84 1.15
C VAL A 48 1.55 -4.30 0.92
N MET A 49 1.08 -4.64 -0.27
CA MET A 49 0.76 -6.02 -0.67
C MET A 49 2.01 -6.89 -0.78
N HIS A 50 3.17 -6.29 -1.03
CA HIS A 50 4.44 -7.00 -1.19
C HIS A 50 5.25 -7.02 0.11
N GLU A 51 5.43 -8.22 0.67
CA GLU A 51 6.05 -8.38 1.98
C GLU A 51 7.50 -7.88 2.03
N ALA A 52 8.28 -8.10 0.97
CA ALA A 52 9.67 -7.65 0.92
C ALA A 52 9.76 -6.11 0.93
N THR A 53 8.87 -5.43 0.20
CA THR A 53 8.76 -3.96 0.20
C THR A 53 8.43 -3.45 1.59
N ILE A 54 7.44 -4.03 2.28
CA ILE A 54 7.10 -3.63 3.66
C ILE A 54 8.24 -3.92 4.63
N ARG A 55 8.88 -5.10 4.54
CA ARG A 55 10.02 -5.44 5.39
C ARG A 55 11.14 -4.42 5.24
N PHE A 56 11.43 -4.02 4.00
CA PHE A 56 12.38 -2.97 3.72
C PHE A 56 11.91 -1.66 4.34
N LEU A 57 10.79 -1.08 3.90
CA LEU A 57 10.32 0.25 4.31
C LEU A 57 10.00 0.39 5.81
N SER A 58 9.74 -0.72 6.52
CA SER A 58 9.54 -0.71 7.98
C SER A 58 10.84 -0.63 8.79
N ASN A 59 12.01 -0.71 8.15
CA ASN A 59 13.30 -0.66 8.81
C ASN A 59 13.75 0.79 9.03
N GLY A 60 13.99 1.18 10.30
CA GLY A 60 14.31 2.56 10.70
C GLY A 60 15.67 3.08 10.23
N GLY A 61 16.54 2.22 9.67
CA GLY A 61 17.84 2.64 9.12
C GLY A 61 17.78 3.20 7.69
N ILE A 62 16.61 3.22 7.05
CA ILE A 62 16.48 3.68 5.67
C ILE A 62 16.46 5.21 5.63
N ARG A 63 17.44 5.79 4.93
CA ARG A 63 17.39 7.20 4.51
C ARG A 63 16.29 7.34 3.44
N LYS A 64 15.44 8.37 3.56
CA LYS A 64 14.38 8.71 2.59
C LYS A 64 14.94 8.58 1.16
N ARG A 65 14.40 7.66 0.37
CA ARG A 65 14.83 7.40 -1.02
C ARG A 65 13.76 7.88 -1.98
N GLU A 66 14.19 8.59 -3.01
CA GLU A 66 13.37 8.95 -4.15
C GLU A 66 12.96 7.70 -4.95
N ALA A 67 11.88 7.82 -5.72
CA ALA A 67 11.30 6.70 -6.46
C ALA A 67 12.29 6.07 -7.43
N ALA A 68 13.03 6.87 -8.20
CA ALA A 68 14.03 6.38 -9.14
C ALA A 68 15.20 5.64 -8.46
N ALA A 69 15.70 6.17 -7.35
CA ALA A 69 16.76 5.53 -6.58
C ALA A 69 16.31 4.17 -6.00
N LEU A 70 15.05 4.08 -5.54
CA LEU A 70 14.50 2.83 -5.02
C LEU A 70 14.26 1.81 -6.14
N ALA A 71 13.72 2.24 -7.28
CA ALA A 71 13.45 1.36 -8.42
C ALA A 71 14.71 0.81 -9.08
N SER A 72 15.80 1.59 -9.09
CA SER A 72 17.10 1.13 -9.60
C SER A 72 17.82 0.19 -8.64
N THR A 73 17.76 0.46 -7.32
CA THR A 73 18.48 -0.35 -6.32
C THR A 73 17.72 -1.61 -5.89
N HIS A 74 16.39 -1.59 -5.99
CA HIS A 74 15.50 -2.69 -5.63
C HIS A 74 14.44 -2.94 -6.73
N PRO A 75 14.83 -3.28 -7.97
CA PRO A 75 13.90 -3.52 -9.07
C PRO A 75 12.89 -4.64 -8.77
N GLU A 76 13.24 -5.60 -7.91
CA GLU A 76 12.38 -6.69 -7.48
C GLU A 76 11.12 -6.20 -6.74
N PHE A 77 11.14 -5.02 -6.13
CA PHE A 77 9.95 -4.45 -5.49
C PHE A 77 8.89 -4.04 -6.52
N PHE A 78 9.32 -3.75 -7.75
CA PHE A 78 8.46 -3.17 -8.79
C PHE A 78 8.15 -4.13 -9.94
N ALA A 79 8.75 -5.33 -9.96
CA ALA A 79 8.65 -6.30 -11.06
C ALA A 79 7.20 -6.67 -11.46
N ASN A 80 6.29 -6.83 -10.48
CA ASN A 80 4.86 -7.10 -10.71
C ASN A 80 3.97 -6.02 -10.05
N PHE A 81 4.48 -4.79 -9.91
CA PHE A 81 3.75 -3.73 -9.24
C PHE A 81 2.46 -3.35 -9.99
N HIS A 82 2.50 -3.30 -11.32
CA HIS A 82 1.31 -3.05 -12.14
C HIS A 82 0.18 -4.04 -11.85
N THR A 83 0.47 -5.33 -11.80
CA THR A 83 -0.52 -6.35 -11.44
C THR A 83 -1.11 -6.10 -10.05
N ARG A 84 -0.25 -5.78 -9.06
CA ARG A 84 -0.73 -5.44 -7.71
C ARG A 84 -1.55 -4.15 -7.69
N TYR A 85 -1.21 -3.18 -8.53
CA TYR A 85 -1.97 -1.95 -8.72
C TYR A 85 -3.40 -2.28 -9.14
N ASP A 86 -3.57 -3.00 -10.25
CA ASP A 86 -4.88 -3.37 -10.78
C ASP A 86 -5.70 -4.22 -9.78
N GLU A 87 -5.07 -5.24 -9.19
CA GLU A 87 -5.71 -6.11 -8.18
C GLU A 87 -6.17 -5.34 -6.94
N SER A 88 -5.50 -4.24 -6.61
CA SER A 88 -5.78 -3.47 -5.39
C SER A 88 -6.81 -2.37 -5.55
N LEU A 89 -7.13 -1.94 -6.78
CA LEU A 89 -7.98 -0.77 -7.06
C LEU A 89 -9.30 -0.81 -6.28
N SER A 90 -10.00 -1.95 -6.33
CA SER A 90 -11.27 -2.13 -5.62
C SER A 90 -11.11 -2.02 -4.10
N SER A 91 -10.05 -2.61 -3.54
CA SER A 91 -9.77 -2.54 -2.10
C SER A 91 -9.38 -1.12 -1.67
N SER A 92 -8.63 -0.40 -2.49
CA SER A 92 -8.25 0.99 -2.23
C SER A 92 -9.45 1.92 -2.26
N MET A 93 -10.32 1.84 -3.27
CA MET A 93 -11.53 2.65 -3.35
C MET A 93 -12.50 2.36 -2.20
N ASN A 94 -12.68 1.08 -1.84
CA ASN A 94 -13.53 0.72 -0.71
C ASN A 94 -12.95 1.18 0.63
N ALA A 95 -11.62 1.16 0.79
CA ALA A 95 -10.98 1.66 1.99
C ALA A 95 -11.10 3.19 2.12
N ILE A 96 -10.98 3.93 1.01
CA ILE A 96 -11.20 5.37 0.98
C ILE A 96 -12.62 5.71 1.43
N GLN A 97 -13.63 5.05 0.83
CA GLN A 97 -15.04 5.25 1.20
C GLN A 97 -15.31 4.89 2.66
N LEU A 98 -14.75 3.78 3.16
CA LEU A 98 -14.89 3.39 4.57
C LEU A 98 -14.31 4.44 5.51
N LEU A 99 -13.11 4.95 5.21
CA LEU A 99 -12.43 5.94 6.03
C LEU A 99 -13.13 7.31 6.01
N GLU A 100 -13.64 7.72 4.85
CA GLU A 100 -14.45 8.92 4.71
C GLU A 100 -15.77 8.82 5.47
N GLY A 101 -16.52 7.72 5.26
CA GLY A 101 -17.78 7.48 5.98
C GLY A 101 -17.60 7.33 7.50
N SER A 102 -16.40 6.96 7.95
CA SER A 102 -16.03 6.90 9.37
C SER A 102 -15.43 8.20 9.91
N GLY A 103 -15.25 9.23 9.08
CA GLY A 103 -14.76 10.55 9.49
C GLY A 103 -13.24 10.65 9.71
N PHE A 104 -12.44 9.65 9.32
CA PHE A 104 -10.97 9.71 9.50
C PHE A 104 -10.27 10.60 8.47
N LEU A 105 -10.87 10.74 7.30
CA LEU A 105 -10.39 11.58 6.21
C LEU A 105 -11.56 12.25 5.49
N ARG A 106 -11.25 13.25 4.65
CA ARG A 106 -12.18 13.79 3.66
C ARG A 106 -11.65 13.51 2.26
N PHE A 107 -12.51 13.11 1.34
CA PHE A 107 -12.14 12.93 -0.06
C PHE A 107 -12.60 14.13 -0.90
N HIS A 108 -11.65 14.99 -1.27
CA HIS A 108 -11.86 16.17 -2.12
C HIS A 108 -10.58 16.46 -2.90
N ASP A 109 -10.56 16.17 -4.20
CA ASP A 109 -9.37 16.22 -5.08
C ASP A 109 -8.18 15.35 -4.58
N GLY A 110 -8.46 14.44 -3.65
CA GLY A 110 -7.47 13.68 -2.90
C GLY A 110 -7.94 13.40 -1.47
N LEU A 111 -7.10 12.71 -0.71
CA LEU A 111 -7.37 12.34 0.68
C LEU A 111 -6.78 13.42 1.59
N HIS A 112 -7.63 14.03 2.41
CA HIS A 112 -7.23 14.99 3.45
C HIS A 112 -7.34 14.33 4.81
N PHE A 113 -6.24 14.36 5.58
CA PHE A 113 -6.21 13.83 6.93
C PHE A 113 -7.13 14.62 7.87
N LEU A 114 -8.00 13.95 8.63
CA LEU A 114 -8.78 14.59 9.69
C LEU A 114 -8.38 14.07 11.07
N HIS A 115 -8.41 12.75 11.26
CA HIS A 115 -8.19 12.12 12.55
C HIS A 115 -7.20 10.96 12.46
N LYS A 116 -6.46 10.76 13.54
CA LYS A 116 -5.49 9.67 13.63
C LYS A 116 -6.21 8.35 13.87
N LEU A 117 -5.82 7.34 13.11
CA LEU A 117 -6.12 5.95 13.43
C LEU A 117 -4.98 5.40 14.28
N GLU A 118 -5.26 5.10 15.55
CA GLU A 118 -4.27 4.50 16.45
C GLU A 118 -4.14 3.01 16.17
N VAL A 119 -2.95 2.56 15.73
CA VAL A 119 -2.65 1.15 15.52
C VAL A 119 -1.97 0.61 16.77
N ASP A 120 -2.74 -0.05 17.64
CA ASP A 120 -2.28 -0.53 18.94
C ASP A 120 -1.95 -2.03 18.97
N SER A 121 -1.81 -2.59 20.18
CA SER A 121 -1.47 -3.99 20.40
C SER A 121 -2.56 -4.97 19.94
N THR A 122 -3.82 -4.55 19.82
CA THR A 122 -4.95 -5.37 19.37
C THR A 122 -4.90 -5.65 17.86
N PHE A 123 -4.17 -4.84 17.10
CA PHE A 123 -3.96 -5.05 15.68
C PHE A 123 -2.95 -6.17 15.41
N GLY A 124 -3.15 -6.87 14.29
CA GLY A 124 -2.25 -7.93 13.82
C GLY A 124 -0.84 -7.43 13.48
N ALA A 125 0.13 -8.34 13.51
CA ALA A 125 1.54 -8.02 13.27
C ALA A 125 1.78 -7.31 11.91
N ARG A 126 1.01 -7.67 10.87
CA ARG A 126 1.08 -7.03 9.55
C ARG A 126 0.68 -5.56 9.61
N ALA A 127 -0.43 -5.23 10.27
CA ALA A 127 -0.90 -3.85 10.43
C ALA A 127 0.15 -2.98 11.15
N LYS A 128 0.73 -3.50 12.23
CA LYS A 128 1.82 -2.82 12.96
C LYS A 128 3.05 -2.58 12.08
N LYS A 129 3.41 -3.55 11.24
CA LYS A 129 4.55 -3.44 10.32
C LYS A 129 4.29 -2.40 9.22
N ILE A 130 3.06 -2.36 8.70
CA ILE A 130 2.61 -1.33 7.75
C ILE A 130 2.65 0.05 8.39
N ALA A 131 2.15 0.19 9.62
CA ALA A 131 2.18 1.45 10.35
C ALA A 131 3.62 1.99 10.51
N LYS A 132 4.58 1.12 10.85
CA LYS A 132 6.00 1.47 10.90
C LYS A 132 6.59 1.91 9.56
N ALA A 133 6.08 1.37 8.45
CA ALA A 133 6.51 1.77 7.11
C ALA A 133 5.86 3.07 6.61
N GLY A 134 4.85 3.59 7.31
CA GLY A 134 4.01 4.70 6.88
C GLY A 134 4.80 5.97 6.52
N GLU A 135 5.76 6.37 7.36
CA GLU A 135 6.61 7.54 7.10
C GLU A 135 7.46 7.38 5.84
N ASN A 136 8.08 6.22 5.66
CA ASN A 136 8.93 5.95 4.50
C ASN A 136 8.12 5.85 3.20
N ILE A 137 6.91 5.29 3.27
CA ILE A 137 5.98 5.30 2.14
C ILE A 137 5.54 6.74 1.82
N ALA A 138 5.22 7.55 2.84
CA ALA A 138 4.87 8.95 2.64
C ALA A 138 6.02 9.74 1.98
N ALA A 139 7.26 9.52 2.41
CA ALA A 139 8.44 10.12 1.82
C ALA A 139 8.65 9.68 0.36
N LEU A 140 8.46 8.40 0.05
CA LEU A 140 8.54 7.87 -1.32
C LEU A 140 7.49 8.54 -2.23
N LEU A 141 6.25 8.64 -1.76
CA LEU A 141 5.13 9.23 -2.49
C LEU A 141 5.18 10.77 -2.58
N ALA A 142 6.17 11.42 -1.96
CA ALA A 142 6.41 12.85 -2.15
C ALA A 142 6.84 13.17 -3.60
N SER A 143 7.47 12.22 -4.29
CA SER A 143 7.89 12.35 -5.70
C SER A 143 6.70 12.68 -6.63
N PRO A 144 6.91 13.34 -7.78
CA PRO A 144 5.86 13.58 -8.78
C PRO A 144 5.15 12.29 -9.21
N VAL A 145 3.85 12.37 -9.53
CA VAL A 145 3.06 11.17 -9.85
C VAL A 145 3.51 10.50 -11.13
N GLU A 146 3.95 11.30 -12.11
CA GLU A 146 4.49 10.84 -13.38
C GLU A 146 5.77 10.03 -13.17
N GLU A 147 6.65 10.51 -12.28
CA GLU A 147 7.87 9.80 -11.90
C GLU A 147 7.53 8.48 -11.17
N LEU A 148 6.54 8.51 -10.26
CA LEU A 148 6.10 7.32 -9.55
C LEU A 148 5.56 6.26 -10.53
N TYR A 149 4.69 6.66 -11.46
CA TYR A 149 4.08 5.73 -12.41
C TYR A 149 5.12 5.13 -13.36
N LEU A 150 6.05 5.95 -13.85
CA LEU A 150 7.16 5.49 -14.67
C LEU A 150 8.03 4.46 -13.92
N ASN A 151 8.50 4.81 -12.72
CA ASN A 151 9.42 3.95 -11.96
C ASN A 151 8.74 2.69 -11.41
N PHE A 152 7.45 2.76 -11.09
CA PHE A 152 6.67 1.63 -10.60
C PHE A 152 6.05 0.81 -11.74
N ARG A 153 6.29 1.21 -13.00
CA ARG A 153 5.81 0.55 -14.21
C ARG A 153 4.28 0.43 -14.27
N VAL A 154 3.57 1.42 -13.74
CA VAL A 154 2.11 1.49 -13.85
C VAL A 154 1.74 1.90 -15.27
N GLN A 155 0.88 1.12 -15.92
CA GLN A 155 0.37 1.40 -17.26
C GLN A 155 -0.96 2.14 -17.13
N LEU A 156 -1.13 3.20 -17.92
CA LEU A 156 -2.35 4.01 -18.01
C LEU A 156 -3.11 3.70 -19.29
#